data_AF-A0A3G2C7D9-F1
#
_entry.id   AF-A0A3G2C7D9-F1
#
_cell.length_a   1.000
_cell.length_b   1.000
_cell.length_c   1.000
_cell.angle_alpha   90.00
_cell.angle_beta   90.00
_cell.angle_gamma   90.00
#
_symmetry.space_group_name_H-M   'P 1'
#
loop_
_entity.id
_entity.type
_entity.pdbx_description
1 polymer ?
#
loop_
_entity_poly.entity_id
_entity_poly.type
_entity_poly.pdbx_seq_one_letter_code
_entity_poly.pdbx_strand_id
1 'polypeptide(L)'
;MALPISFQVFQVLNNIQLDGQKIATRIPDFTIQNGQLQTEEKEGFIYQTNSIIFTFDPEGKRTEQDISTDLMGNFVSVGMLKDKLIIALPNTGTTSALLNNNQLELPYTNESLKNLTGKQLRSFLSEASIPIWVKALTFLFSIYPSFLNLLITLLFANVAAFLYARFRLTKATFLDCLKTLIYSISLPTIIATLLMIFLPSFDTSAFIAFAGIFIFAQAVKGWSKISIS
;
A
#
# COMPACT_ATOMS: atom_id res chain seq x y z
N MET A 1 11.58 3.38 9.02
CA MET A 1 10.36 3.70 8.22
C MET A 1 9.75 2.48 7.53
N ALA A 2 10.52 1.55 6.94
CA ALA A 2 9.99 0.30 6.36
C ALA A 2 9.13 -0.56 7.32
N LEU A 3 9.54 -0.67 8.59
CA LEU A 3 8.81 -1.45 9.61
C LEU A 3 7.36 -0.96 9.84
N PRO A 4 7.10 0.33 10.16
CA PRO A 4 5.74 0.85 10.24
C PRO A 4 4.90 0.63 8.97
N ILE A 5 5.49 0.84 7.79
CA ILE A 5 4.79 0.64 6.50
C ILE A 5 4.38 -0.83 6.36
N SER A 6 5.29 -1.76 6.66
CA SER A 6 5.01 -3.20 6.62
C SER A 6 3.87 -3.58 7.57
N PHE A 7 3.88 -3.01 8.77
CA PHE A 7 2.84 -3.24 9.77
C PHE A 7 1.47 -2.77 9.27
N GLN A 8 1.39 -1.59 8.65
CA GLN A 8 0.16 -1.09 8.04
C GLN A 8 -0.35 -2.04 6.95
N VAL A 9 0.53 -2.51 6.06
CA VAL A 9 0.15 -3.49 5.03
C VAL A 9 -0.33 -4.79 5.65
N PHE A 10 0.29 -5.28 6.73
CA PHE A 10 -0.19 -6.48 7.44
C PHE A 10 -1.57 -6.30 8.04
N GLN A 11 -1.89 -5.11 8.58
CA GLN A 11 -3.24 -4.83 9.06
C GLN A 11 -4.26 -4.91 7.93
N VAL A 12 -3.95 -4.34 6.76
CA VAL A 12 -4.82 -4.42 5.57
C VAL A 12 -5.02 -5.87 5.15
N LEU A 13 -3.93 -6.65 5.02
CA LEU A 13 -4.01 -8.07 4.64
C LEU A 13 -4.82 -8.89 5.67
N ASN A 14 -4.60 -8.67 6.96
CA ASN A 14 -5.37 -9.34 8.02
C ASN A 14 -6.87 -8.98 7.94
N ASN A 15 -7.20 -7.72 7.67
CA ASN A 15 -8.60 -7.30 7.52
C ASN A 15 -9.25 -7.98 6.31
N ILE A 16 -8.56 -8.03 5.17
CA ILE A 16 -9.01 -8.75 3.97
C ILE A 16 -9.22 -10.23 4.28
N GLN A 17 -8.30 -10.87 5.02
CA GLN A 17 -8.43 -12.27 5.43
C GLN A 17 -9.70 -12.48 6.29
N LEU A 18 -9.87 -11.70 7.35
CA LEU A 18 -11.00 -11.81 8.27
C LEU A 18 -12.33 -11.54 7.57
N ASP A 19 -12.38 -10.56 6.68
CA ASP A 19 -13.58 -10.23 5.92
C ASP A 19 -13.87 -11.29 4.84
N GLY A 20 -12.84 -11.87 4.22
CA GLY A 20 -12.95 -13.03 3.34
C GLY A 20 -13.59 -14.23 4.05
N GLN A 21 -13.18 -14.52 5.29
CA GLN A 21 -13.78 -15.57 6.11
C GLN A 21 -15.26 -15.28 6.42
N LYS A 22 -15.64 -14.01 6.65
CA LYS A 22 -17.06 -13.64 6.81
C LYS A 22 -17.84 -13.83 5.51
N ILE A 23 -17.28 -13.40 4.38
CA ILE A 23 -17.89 -13.58 3.06
C ILE A 23 -18.11 -15.06 2.75
N ALA A 24 -17.17 -15.94 3.13
CA ALA A 24 -17.30 -17.39 2.93
C ALA A 24 -18.61 -17.97 3.51
N THR A 25 -19.13 -17.39 4.59
CA THR A 25 -20.39 -17.84 5.20
C THR A 25 -21.65 -17.43 4.41
N ARG A 26 -21.51 -16.51 3.45
CA ARG A 26 -22.60 -15.95 2.64
C ARG A 26 -22.61 -16.43 1.20
N ILE A 27 -21.54 -17.07 0.72
CA ILE A 27 -21.45 -17.53 -0.66
C ILE A 27 -22.39 -18.71 -0.89
N PRO A 28 -23.35 -18.59 -1.82
CA PRO A 28 -24.26 -19.69 -2.11
C PRO A 28 -23.57 -20.82 -2.87
N ASP A 29 -24.29 -21.92 -3.02
CA ASP A 29 -23.83 -22.98 -3.92
C ASP A 29 -23.98 -22.54 -5.37
N PHE A 30 -22.89 -22.66 -6.11
CA PHE A 30 -22.84 -22.42 -7.54
C PHE A 30 -21.87 -23.40 -8.22
N THR A 31 -22.05 -23.55 -9.52
CA THR A 31 -21.11 -24.21 -10.42
C THR A 31 -20.88 -23.33 -11.64
N ILE A 32 -19.76 -23.54 -12.32
CA ILE A 32 -19.52 -22.92 -13.62
C ILE A 32 -19.75 -23.96 -14.71
N GLN A 33 -20.65 -23.66 -15.63
CA GLN A 33 -20.97 -24.52 -16.76
C GLN A 33 -21.03 -23.68 -18.02
N ASN A 34 -20.36 -24.13 -19.09
CA ASN A 34 -20.29 -23.43 -20.38
C ASN A 34 -19.85 -21.95 -20.26
N GLY A 35 -18.94 -21.66 -19.32
CA GLY A 35 -18.47 -20.29 -19.07
C GLY A 35 -19.47 -19.38 -18.37
N GLN A 36 -20.52 -19.95 -17.76
CA GLN A 36 -21.52 -19.19 -17.01
C GLN A 36 -21.70 -19.73 -15.60
N LEU A 37 -21.96 -18.82 -14.67
CA LEU A 37 -22.31 -19.12 -13.30
C LEU A 37 -23.73 -19.68 -13.24
N GLN A 38 -23.87 -20.86 -12.64
CA GLN A 38 -25.13 -21.57 -12.45
C GLN A 38 -25.37 -21.75 -10.95
N THR A 39 -26.54 -21.32 -10.48
CA THR A 39 -26.94 -21.42 -9.08
C THR A 39 -28.46 -21.50 -8.99
N GLU A 40 -28.96 -22.05 -7.88
CA GLU A 40 -30.39 -22.04 -7.57
C GLU A 40 -30.84 -20.68 -7.01
N GLU A 41 -29.92 -19.91 -6.42
CA GLU A 41 -30.20 -18.55 -5.94
C GLU A 41 -30.19 -17.56 -7.10
N LYS A 42 -31.38 -17.15 -7.54
CA LYS A 42 -31.52 -16.18 -8.64
C LYS A 42 -31.35 -14.74 -8.19
N GLU A 43 -31.61 -14.43 -6.92
CA GLU A 43 -31.44 -13.07 -6.41
C GLU A 43 -29.96 -12.79 -6.15
N GLY A 44 -29.38 -11.92 -6.98
CA GLY A 44 -28.06 -11.38 -6.71
C GLY A 44 -28.05 -10.50 -5.46
N PHE A 45 -26.92 -10.47 -4.77
CA PHE A 45 -26.74 -9.68 -3.55
C PHE A 45 -25.38 -9.00 -3.49
N ILE A 46 -25.30 -7.97 -2.65
CA ILE A 46 -24.05 -7.31 -2.28
C ILE A 46 -23.85 -7.53 -0.79
N TYR A 47 -22.66 -7.97 -0.43
CA TYR A 47 -22.22 -8.09 0.95
C TYR A 47 -20.98 -7.24 1.16
N GLN A 48 -21.18 -6.12 1.88
CA GLN A 48 -20.11 -5.20 2.21
C GLN A 48 -19.53 -5.52 3.59
N THR A 49 -18.21 -5.56 3.64
CA THR A 49 -17.42 -5.62 4.87
C THR A 49 -16.55 -4.36 5.01
N ASN A 50 -15.66 -4.32 5.99
CA ASN A 50 -14.80 -3.16 6.20
C ASN A 50 -13.71 -3.03 5.12
N SER A 51 -13.31 -4.15 4.51
CA SER A 51 -12.22 -4.20 3.53
C SER A 51 -12.65 -4.67 2.14
N ILE A 52 -13.69 -5.49 2.05
CA ILE A 52 -14.15 -6.11 0.79
C ILE A 52 -15.62 -5.81 0.54
N ILE A 53 -15.95 -5.45 -0.70
CA ILE A 53 -17.32 -5.49 -1.22
C ILE A 53 -17.44 -6.74 -2.08
N PHE A 54 -18.31 -7.66 -1.70
CA PHE A 54 -18.55 -8.88 -2.46
C PHE A 54 -19.92 -8.78 -3.13
N THR A 55 -19.95 -8.90 -4.45
CA THR A 55 -21.18 -8.88 -5.25
C THR A 55 -21.35 -10.23 -5.92
N PHE A 56 -22.51 -10.85 -5.75
CA PHE A 56 -22.90 -12.07 -6.45
C PHE A 56 -24.08 -11.73 -7.36
N ASP A 57 -23.89 -11.85 -8.67
CA ASP A 57 -24.90 -11.49 -9.68
C ASP A 57 -24.98 -12.55 -10.80
N PRO A 58 -25.70 -13.65 -10.55
CA PRO A 58 -25.91 -14.72 -11.53
C PRO A 58 -26.78 -14.28 -12.72
N GLU A 59 -27.63 -13.26 -12.55
CA GLU A 59 -28.56 -12.81 -13.59
C GLU A 59 -27.91 -11.83 -14.56
N GLY A 60 -26.79 -11.21 -14.19
CA GLY A 60 -26.05 -10.26 -15.02
C GLY A 60 -26.74 -8.90 -15.09
N LYS A 61 -27.31 -8.44 -13.97
CA LYS A 61 -27.91 -7.10 -13.85
C LYS A 61 -26.88 -5.99 -13.70
N ARG A 62 -25.68 -6.35 -13.24
CA ARG A 62 -24.55 -5.46 -12.96
C ARG A 62 -23.44 -5.67 -13.97
N THR A 63 -22.75 -4.58 -14.22
CA THR A 63 -21.59 -4.50 -15.11
C THR A 63 -20.30 -4.43 -14.29
N GLU A 64 -19.17 -4.58 -14.97
CA GLU A 64 -17.84 -4.43 -14.38
C GLU A 64 -17.64 -3.03 -13.82
N GLN A 65 -18.21 -2.02 -14.50
CA GLN A 65 -18.16 -0.63 -14.07
C GLN A 65 -18.86 -0.44 -12.72
N ASP A 66 -20.01 -1.10 -12.51
CA ASP A 66 -20.74 -1.04 -11.25
C ASP A 66 -19.90 -1.57 -10.08
N ILE A 67 -19.21 -2.70 -10.31
CA ILE A 67 -18.30 -3.31 -9.31
C ILE A 67 -17.14 -2.37 -8.95
N SER A 68 -16.62 -1.66 -9.95
CA SER A 68 -15.53 -0.70 -9.77
C SER A 68 -15.98 0.59 -9.08
N THR A 69 -17.21 1.07 -9.32
CA THR A 69 -17.75 2.26 -8.63
C THR A 69 -18.10 1.98 -7.17
N ASP A 70 -18.45 0.74 -6.83
CA ASP A 70 -18.82 0.35 -5.47
C ASP A 70 -17.64 0.48 -4.49
N LEU A 71 -16.38 0.50 -4.97
CA LEU A 71 -15.14 0.56 -4.15
C LEU A 71 -14.95 1.80 -3.27
N MET A 72 -15.87 2.76 -3.26
CA MET A 72 -15.73 4.01 -2.49
C MET A 72 -15.58 3.76 -0.98
N GLY A 73 -14.34 3.66 -0.51
CA GLY A 73 -13.97 3.48 0.90
C GLY A 73 -13.46 2.08 1.28
N ASN A 74 -13.52 1.10 0.38
CA ASN A 74 -13.05 -0.27 0.62
C ASN A 74 -11.71 -0.55 -0.09
N PHE A 75 -11.01 -1.62 0.31
CA PHE A 75 -9.70 -1.98 -0.28
C PHE A 75 -9.83 -2.81 -1.56
N VAL A 76 -10.87 -3.64 -1.67
CA VAL A 76 -11.11 -4.51 -2.83
C VAL A 76 -12.61 -4.65 -3.06
N SER A 77 -13.05 -4.65 -4.32
CA SER A 77 -14.40 -5.10 -4.70
C SER A 77 -14.29 -6.34 -5.58
N VAL A 78 -15.08 -7.36 -5.26
CA VAL A 78 -15.09 -8.64 -5.97
C VAL A 78 -16.50 -8.88 -6.47
N GLY A 79 -16.66 -8.99 -7.79
CA GLY A 79 -17.94 -9.29 -8.44
C GLY A 79 -17.91 -10.67 -9.10
N MET A 80 -18.76 -11.58 -8.66
CA MET A 80 -19.08 -12.81 -9.37
C MET A 80 -20.27 -12.54 -10.28
N LEU A 81 -19.99 -12.14 -11.51
CA LEU A 81 -21.02 -11.84 -12.52
C LEU A 81 -21.40 -13.13 -13.26
N LYS A 82 -22.35 -13.04 -14.19
CA LYS A 82 -22.87 -14.20 -14.92
C LYS A 82 -21.82 -15.00 -15.68
N ASP A 83 -20.85 -14.36 -16.32
CA ASP A 83 -19.89 -14.98 -17.24
C ASP A 83 -18.41 -14.79 -16.83
N LYS A 84 -18.15 -14.00 -15.79
CA LYS A 84 -16.80 -13.60 -15.37
C LYS A 84 -16.72 -13.27 -13.89
N LEU A 85 -15.51 -13.40 -13.34
CA LEU A 85 -15.12 -12.85 -12.05
C LEU A 85 -14.40 -11.52 -12.27
N ILE A 86 -14.84 -10.48 -11.56
CA ILE A 86 -14.23 -9.16 -11.55
C ILE A 86 -13.58 -8.92 -10.20
N ILE A 87 -12.33 -8.46 -10.21
CA ILE A 87 -11.64 -7.95 -9.03
C ILE A 87 -11.26 -6.51 -9.33
N ALA A 88 -11.92 -5.57 -8.69
CA ALA A 88 -11.61 -4.16 -8.80
C ALA A 88 -10.72 -3.72 -7.62
N LEU A 89 -9.73 -2.88 -7.92
CA LEU A 89 -8.79 -2.32 -6.97
C LEU A 89 -8.93 -0.80 -6.89
N PRO A 90 -8.50 -0.16 -5.80
CA PRO A 90 -8.59 1.28 -5.64
C PRO A 90 -7.88 1.99 -6.77
N ASN A 91 -8.45 3.12 -7.20
CA ASN A 91 -7.87 3.88 -8.29
C ASN A 91 -6.62 4.65 -7.85
N THR A 92 -5.50 3.94 -7.81
CA THR A 92 -4.16 4.52 -7.63
C THR A 92 -3.48 4.60 -8.99
N GLY A 93 -2.73 5.68 -9.26
CA GLY A 93 -2.10 5.88 -10.57
C GLY A 93 -1.20 4.72 -11.04
N THR A 94 -0.70 3.89 -10.12
CA THR A 94 0.05 2.66 -10.43
C THR A 94 -0.85 1.50 -10.86
N THR A 95 -1.99 1.29 -10.19
CA THR A 95 -2.94 0.23 -10.57
C THR A 95 -3.58 0.47 -11.93
N SER A 96 -3.84 1.73 -12.31
CA SER A 96 -4.37 2.07 -13.65
C SER A 96 -3.37 1.81 -14.77
N ALA A 97 -2.07 1.90 -14.48
CA ALA A 97 -1.02 1.63 -15.45
C ALA A 97 -0.78 0.13 -15.67
N LEU A 98 -1.12 -0.70 -14.68
CA LEU A 98 -0.93 -2.16 -14.72
C LEU A 98 -2.20 -2.91 -15.13
N LEU A 99 -3.36 -2.41 -14.73
CA LEU A 99 -4.67 -3.00 -14.98
C LEU A 99 -5.53 -2.00 -15.75
N ASN A 100 -6.05 -2.43 -16.89
CA ASN A 100 -6.98 -1.61 -17.67
C ASN A 100 -8.22 -1.32 -16.81
N ASN A 101 -8.53 -0.04 -16.59
CA ASN A 101 -9.61 0.42 -15.71
C ASN A 101 -9.54 -0.06 -14.25
N ASN A 102 -8.33 -0.36 -13.72
CA ASN A 102 -8.12 -0.78 -12.33
C ASN A 102 -8.86 -2.07 -11.93
N GLN A 103 -9.27 -2.85 -12.93
CA GLN A 103 -10.00 -4.09 -12.74
C GLN A 103 -9.28 -5.26 -13.40
N LEU A 104 -9.37 -6.41 -12.75
CA LEU A 104 -8.97 -7.70 -13.30
C LEU A 104 -10.23 -8.45 -13.68
N GLU A 105 -10.42 -8.65 -14.98
CA GLU A 105 -11.54 -9.44 -15.52
C GLU A 105 -11.07 -10.86 -15.83
N LEU A 106 -11.72 -11.85 -15.23
CA LEU A 106 -11.39 -13.26 -15.39
C LEU A 106 -12.63 -14.00 -15.91
N PRO A 107 -12.73 -14.23 -17.23
CA PRO A 107 -13.82 -15.01 -17.81
C PRO A 107 -13.84 -16.44 -17.25
N TYR A 108 -15.03 -16.98 -17.03
CA TYR A 108 -15.19 -18.36 -16.55
C TYR A 108 -14.81 -19.44 -17.57
N THR A 109 -14.51 -19.04 -18.81
CA THR A 109 -13.88 -19.91 -19.81
C THR A 109 -12.41 -20.21 -19.51
N ASN A 110 -11.77 -19.47 -18.59
CA ASN A 110 -10.40 -19.73 -18.15
C ASN A 110 -10.30 -21.07 -17.41
N GLU A 111 -9.29 -21.89 -17.75
CA GLU A 111 -9.05 -23.21 -17.14
C GLU A 111 -8.96 -23.18 -15.60
N SER A 112 -8.47 -22.09 -15.03
CA SER A 112 -8.38 -21.93 -13.57
C SER A 112 -9.73 -21.71 -12.89
N LEU A 113 -10.74 -21.20 -13.62
CA LEU A 113 -12.06 -20.87 -13.08
C LEU A 113 -13.18 -21.81 -13.57
N LYS A 114 -13.00 -22.49 -14.69
CA LYS A 114 -14.03 -23.34 -15.32
C LYS A 114 -14.63 -24.40 -14.37
N ASN A 115 -13.83 -24.87 -13.41
CA ASN A 115 -14.25 -25.87 -12.42
C ASN A 115 -14.46 -25.30 -11.01
N LEU A 116 -14.45 -23.98 -10.85
CA LEU A 116 -14.67 -23.33 -9.56
C LEU A 116 -16.13 -23.55 -9.12
N THR A 117 -16.28 -23.95 -7.86
CA THR A 117 -17.59 -24.15 -7.22
C THR A 117 -17.72 -23.28 -5.97
N GLY A 118 -18.96 -23.03 -5.54
CA GLY A 118 -19.24 -22.32 -4.28
C GLY A 118 -18.54 -22.97 -3.09
N LYS A 119 -18.57 -24.30 -3.00
CA LYS A 119 -17.89 -25.05 -1.93
C LYS A 119 -16.38 -24.82 -1.90
N GLN A 120 -15.73 -24.85 -3.07
CA GLN A 120 -14.29 -24.58 -3.16
C GLN A 120 -13.95 -23.15 -2.78
N LEU A 121 -14.73 -22.17 -3.25
CA LEU A 121 -14.50 -20.76 -2.91
C LEU A 121 -14.70 -20.51 -1.41
N ARG A 122 -15.74 -21.10 -0.81
CA ARG A 122 -15.97 -21.02 0.65
C ARG A 122 -14.83 -21.63 1.45
N SER A 123 -14.36 -22.83 1.08
CA SER A 123 -13.23 -23.48 1.75
C SER A 123 -11.96 -22.64 1.60
N PHE A 124 -11.66 -22.14 0.40
CA PHE A 124 -10.52 -21.26 0.15
C PHE A 124 -10.54 -20.01 1.03
N LEU A 125 -11.67 -19.31 1.10
CA LEU A 125 -11.79 -18.09 1.91
C LEU A 125 -11.83 -18.37 3.41
N SER A 126 -12.39 -19.50 3.84
CA SER A 126 -12.44 -19.90 5.26
C SER A 126 -11.07 -20.30 5.79
N GLU A 127 -10.31 -21.04 4.98
CA GLU A 127 -8.98 -21.56 5.32
C GLU A 127 -7.85 -20.58 4.94
N ALA A 128 -8.20 -19.45 4.32
CA ALA A 128 -7.25 -18.41 3.96
C ALA A 128 -6.47 -17.98 5.20
N SER A 129 -5.14 -18.10 5.11
CA SER A 129 -4.20 -17.62 6.11
C SER A 129 -3.03 -16.94 5.43
N ILE A 130 -2.50 -15.89 6.06
CA ILE A 130 -1.36 -15.14 5.52
C ILE A 130 -0.08 -15.89 5.89
N PRO A 131 0.63 -16.49 4.91
CA PRO A 131 1.86 -17.21 5.19
C PRO A 131 2.96 -16.27 5.69
N ILE A 132 3.87 -16.80 6.51
CA ILE A 132 4.96 -15.97 7.07
C ILE A 132 5.91 -15.40 6.00
N TRP A 133 6.08 -16.11 4.87
CA TRP A 133 6.91 -15.62 3.76
C TRP A 133 6.30 -14.37 3.09
N VAL A 134 4.97 -14.24 3.06
CA VAL A 134 4.29 -13.02 2.56
C VAL A 134 4.63 -11.84 3.45
N LYS A 135 4.78 -12.07 4.77
CA LYS A 135 5.23 -11.03 5.71
C LYS A 135 6.66 -10.57 5.40
N ALA A 136 7.58 -11.51 5.20
CA ALA A 136 8.94 -11.18 4.81
C ALA A 136 9.00 -10.41 3.48
N LEU A 137 8.22 -10.85 2.48
CA LEU A 137 8.18 -10.23 1.17
C LEU A 137 7.61 -8.80 1.22
N THR A 138 6.53 -8.59 1.97
CA THR A 138 5.97 -7.25 2.21
C THR A 138 6.98 -6.32 2.86
N PHE A 139 7.75 -6.83 3.85
CA PHE A 139 8.81 -6.06 4.46
C PHE A 139 9.87 -5.64 3.44
N LEU A 140 10.34 -6.57 2.60
CA LEU A 140 11.28 -6.26 1.53
C LEU A 140 10.74 -5.22 0.54
N PHE A 141 9.48 -5.34 0.12
CA PHE A 141 8.86 -4.35 -0.77
C PHE A 141 8.72 -2.98 -0.12
N SER A 142 8.49 -2.90 1.20
CA SER A 142 8.40 -1.64 1.93
C SER A 142 9.73 -0.89 2.04
N ILE A 143 10.87 -1.59 1.89
CA ILE A 143 12.20 -0.97 1.93
C ILE A 143 12.36 0.03 0.79
N TYR A 144 11.90 -0.31 -0.41
CA TYR A 144 12.07 0.52 -1.59
C TYR A 144 11.46 1.93 -1.44
N PRO A 145 10.13 2.10 -1.18
CA PRO A 145 9.56 3.43 -1.01
C PRO A 145 10.11 4.13 0.24
N SER A 146 10.39 3.39 1.32
CA SER A 146 11.01 3.95 2.54
C SER A 146 12.39 4.53 2.25
N PHE A 147 13.21 3.84 1.47
CA PHE A 147 14.54 4.27 1.09
C PHE A 147 14.49 5.47 0.16
N LEU A 148 13.63 5.43 -0.86
CA LEU A 148 13.44 6.56 -1.76
C LEU A 148 12.97 7.82 -1.02
N ASN A 149 12.01 7.71 -0.09
CA ASN A 149 11.56 8.84 0.70
C ASN A 149 12.70 9.47 1.52
N LEU A 150 13.51 8.63 2.17
CA LEU A 150 14.67 9.10 2.94
C LEU A 150 15.74 9.74 2.04
N LEU A 151 16.01 9.14 0.87
CA LEU A 151 16.96 9.67 -0.11
C LEU A 151 16.53 11.04 -0.62
N ILE A 152 15.27 11.19 -1.00
CA ILE A 152 14.69 12.47 -1.45
C ILE A 152 14.77 13.51 -0.32
N THR A 153 14.36 13.14 0.89
CA THR A 153 14.44 14.01 2.07
C THR A 153 15.87 14.47 2.33
N LEU A 154 16.84 13.57 2.26
CA LEU A 154 18.26 13.87 2.44
C LEU A 154 18.77 14.84 1.36
N LEU A 155 18.41 14.63 0.08
CA LEU A 155 18.83 15.51 -1.01
C LEU A 155 18.29 16.94 -0.82
N PHE A 156 17.00 17.09 -0.53
CA PHE A 156 16.40 18.41 -0.30
C PHE A 156 16.96 19.09 0.95
N ALA A 157 17.09 18.34 2.05
CA ALA A 157 17.69 18.87 3.27
C ALA A 157 19.16 19.24 3.06
N ASN A 158 19.90 18.54 2.19
CA ASN A 158 21.30 18.86 1.89
C ASN A 158 21.45 20.16 1.10
N VAL A 159 20.52 20.45 0.18
CA VAL A 159 20.48 21.76 -0.49
C VAL A 159 20.31 22.88 0.53
N ALA A 160 19.37 22.75 1.45
CA ALA A 160 19.15 23.72 2.52
C ALA A 160 20.37 23.85 3.46
N ALA A 161 20.97 22.72 3.86
CA ALA A 161 22.15 22.66 4.71
C ALA A 161 23.36 23.34 4.03
N PHE A 162 23.58 23.10 2.75
CA PHE A 162 24.65 23.72 1.97
C PHE A 162 24.46 25.24 1.84
N LEU A 163 23.23 25.70 1.56
CA LEU A 163 22.90 27.13 1.55
C LEU A 163 23.18 27.77 2.91
N TYR A 164 22.73 27.12 4.00
CA TYR A 164 22.99 27.59 5.36
C TYR A 164 24.48 27.68 5.68
N ALA A 165 25.26 26.66 5.31
CA ALA A 165 26.72 26.64 5.50
C ALA A 165 27.42 27.76 4.73
N ARG A 166 26.95 28.10 3.52
CA ARG A 166 27.45 29.22 2.71
C ARG A 166 27.08 30.58 3.29
N PHE A 167 25.86 30.76 3.78
CA PHE A 167 25.48 31.99 4.51
C PHE A 167 26.32 32.21 5.78
N ARG A 168 26.80 31.12 6.39
CA ARG A 168 27.73 31.17 7.54
C ARG A 168 29.20 31.34 7.14
N LEU A 169 29.49 31.56 5.86
CA LEU A 169 30.83 31.76 5.30
C LEU A 169 31.79 30.61 5.61
N THR A 170 31.28 29.38 5.70
CA THR A 170 32.12 28.20 5.93
C THR A 170 32.79 27.74 4.63
N LYS A 171 33.96 27.10 4.74
CA LYS A 171 34.71 26.54 3.59
C LYS A 171 34.15 25.20 3.08
N ALA A 172 33.01 24.75 3.59
CA ALA A 172 32.51 23.41 3.37
C ALA A 172 32.03 23.16 1.94
N THR A 173 32.29 21.96 1.43
CA THR A 173 31.77 21.50 0.14
C THR A 173 30.37 20.90 0.30
N PHE A 174 29.68 20.71 -0.82
CA PHE A 174 28.37 20.04 -0.84
C PHE A 174 28.43 18.61 -0.26
N LEU A 175 29.55 17.90 -0.48
CA LEU A 175 29.75 16.55 0.05
C LEU A 175 30.05 16.54 1.55
N ASP A 176 30.73 17.55 2.08
CA ASP A 176 30.96 17.69 3.52
C ASP A 176 29.64 17.95 4.26
N CYS A 177 28.78 18.78 3.64
CA CYS A 177 27.42 19.00 4.12
C CYS A 177 26.62 17.70 4.11
N LEU A 178 26.68 16.94 3.01
CA LEU A 178 25.95 15.68 2.86
C LEU A 178 26.36 14.66 3.92
N LYS A 179 27.67 14.44 4.11
CA LYS A 179 28.19 13.51 5.11
C LYS A 179 27.70 13.88 6.51
N THR A 180 27.81 15.15 6.87
CA THR A 180 27.40 15.66 8.19
C THR A 180 25.89 15.55 8.37
N LEU A 181 25.14 15.81 7.32
CA LEU A 181 23.68 15.70 7.34
C LEU A 181 23.23 14.25 7.50
N ILE A 182 23.88 13.27 6.87
CA ILE A 182 23.61 11.83 7.07
C ILE A 182 23.66 11.46 8.57
N TYR A 183 24.70 11.91 9.28
CA TYR A 183 24.78 11.70 10.73
C TYR A 183 23.68 12.47 11.47
N SER A 184 23.40 13.71 11.06
CA SER A 184 22.41 14.58 11.70
C SER A 184 20.98 14.06 11.57
N ILE A 185 20.63 13.39 10.46
CA ILE A 185 19.28 12.83 10.24
C ILE A 185 19.09 11.43 10.85
N SER A 186 20.16 10.75 11.28
CA SER A 186 20.09 9.39 11.82
C SER A 186 19.18 9.30 13.06
N LEU A 187 19.40 10.16 14.06
CA LEU A 187 18.61 10.22 15.28
C LEU A 187 17.15 10.65 15.01
N PRO A 188 16.88 11.74 14.24
CA PRO A 188 15.52 12.06 13.81
C PRO A 188 14.80 10.92 13.10
N THR A 189 15.49 10.13 12.28
CA THR A 189 14.90 8.99 11.57
C THR A 189 14.44 7.88 12.51
N ILE A 190 15.22 7.60 13.57
CA ILE A 190 14.84 6.63 14.61
C ILE A 190 13.60 7.13 15.36
N ILE A 191 13.61 8.39 15.80
CA ILE A 191 12.48 9.01 16.49
C ILE A 191 11.23 9.01 15.62
N ALA A 192 11.35 9.42 14.35
CA ALA A 192 10.25 9.41 13.39
C ALA A 192 9.66 8.01 13.19
N THR A 193 10.51 6.99 13.14
CA THR A 193 10.06 5.60 13.00
C THR A 193 9.27 5.12 14.22
N LEU A 194 9.66 5.53 15.44
CA LEU A 194 8.90 5.25 16.65
C LEU A 194 7.58 6.02 16.68
N LEU A 195 7.59 7.30 16.29
CA LEU A 195 6.39 8.13 16.23
C LEU A 195 5.35 7.55 15.27
N MET A 196 5.76 6.99 14.12
CA MET A 196 4.83 6.36 13.17
C MET A 196 4.03 5.19 13.76
N ILE A 197 4.52 4.55 14.83
CA ILE A 197 3.79 3.46 15.49
C ILE A 197 2.54 4.01 16.20
N PHE A 198 2.66 5.21 16.79
CA PHE A 198 1.57 5.86 17.54
C PHE A 198 0.76 6.84 16.68
N LEU A 199 1.41 7.44 15.68
CA LEU A 199 0.86 8.46 14.79
C LEU A 199 1.12 8.07 13.32
N PRO A 200 0.30 7.18 12.74
CA PRO A 200 0.50 6.69 11.36
C PRO A 200 0.48 7.79 10.30
N SER A 201 -0.23 8.90 10.55
CA SER A 201 -0.35 10.06 9.67
C SER A 201 0.72 11.13 9.90
N PHE A 202 1.77 10.83 10.68
CA PHE A 202 2.84 11.78 10.99
C PHE A 202 3.72 12.06 9.76
N ASP A 203 3.95 13.35 9.47
CA ASP A 203 4.86 13.77 8.40
C ASP A 203 6.33 13.55 8.82
N THR A 204 6.81 12.34 8.54
CA THR A 204 8.18 11.94 8.85
C THR A 204 9.22 12.72 8.05
N SER A 205 8.93 13.08 6.80
CA SER A 205 9.90 13.72 5.92
C SER A 205 10.20 15.15 6.38
N ALA A 206 9.16 15.93 6.71
CA ALA A 206 9.32 17.26 7.25
C ALA A 206 10.07 17.23 8.60
N PHE A 207 9.67 16.34 9.51
CA PHE A 207 10.33 16.20 10.81
C PHE A 207 11.82 15.85 10.68
N ILE A 208 12.15 14.84 9.87
CA ILE A 208 13.54 14.42 9.65
C ILE A 208 14.36 15.56 9.04
N ALA A 209 13.80 16.28 8.05
CA ALA A 209 14.48 17.40 7.42
C ALA A 209 14.75 18.53 8.42
N PHE A 210 13.74 19.00 9.15
CA PHE A 210 13.90 20.13 10.07
C PHE A 210 14.79 19.79 11.28
N ALA A 211 14.55 18.65 11.93
CA ALA A 211 15.39 18.21 13.04
C ALA A 211 16.82 17.92 12.59
N GLY A 212 16.99 17.33 11.40
CA GLY A 212 18.29 17.09 10.79
C GLY A 212 19.06 18.37 10.47
N ILE A 213 18.41 19.36 9.87
CA ILE A 213 19.00 20.68 9.60
C ILE A 213 19.33 21.39 10.91
N PHE A 214 18.50 21.27 11.95
CA PHE A 214 18.79 21.85 13.26
C PHE A 214 20.05 21.25 13.88
N ILE A 215 20.18 19.92 13.89
CA ILE A 215 21.37 19.23 14.40
C ILE A 215 22.60 19.61 13.55
N PHE A 216 22.44 19.65 12.22
CA PHE A 216 23.47 20.10 11.30
C PHE A 216 23.93 21.54 11.62
N ALA A 217 22.99 22.46 11.86
CA ALA A 217 23.29 23.85 12.17
C ALA A 217 24.11 24.00 13.46
N GLN A 218 23.92 23.09 14.43
CA GLN A 218 24.77 23.03 15.62
C GLN A 218 26.17 22.50 15.29
N ALA A 219 26.28 21.45 14.46
CA ALA A 219 27.56 20.90 14.03
C ALA A 219 28.41 21.91 13.25
N VAL A 220 27.79 22.69 12.36
CA VAL A 220 28.46 23.70 11.53
C VAL A 220 29.06 24.85 12.34
N LYS A 221 28.64 25.07 13.60
CA LYS A 221 29.26 26.08 14.47
C LYS A 221 30.75 25.82 14.71
N GLY A 222 31.19 24.56 14.65
CA GLY A 222 32.59 24.17 14.81
C GLY A 222 33.43 24.23 13.53
N TRP A 223 32.87 24.63 12.39
CA TRP A 223 33.59 24.61 11.10
C TRP A 223 34.47 25.84 10.88
N SER A 224 35.55 25.64 10.12
CA SER A 224 36.45 26.73 9.75
C SER A 224 35.75 27.73 8.82
N LYS A 225 35.89 29.01 9.18
CA LYS A 225 35.31 30.13 8.42
C LYS A 225 36.28 30.61 7.35
N ILE A 226 35.72 31.17 6.28
CA ILE A 226 36.48 31.93 5.29
C ILE A 226 36.93 33.23 5.97
N SER A 227 38.23 33.48 6.02
CA SER A 227 38.77 34.78 6.41
C SER A 227 38.47 35.77 5.29
N ILE A 228 37.65 36.78 5.57
CA ILE A 228 37.47 37.92 4.68
C ILE A 228 38.60 38.89 5.03
N SER A 229 39.62 38.95 4.18
CA SER A 229 40.65 39.99 4.16
C SER A 229 40.24 41.10 3.20
#